data_AF-A0A7Z1B0G1-F1
#
_entry.id   AF-A0A7Z1B0G1-F1
#
_cell.length_a   1.000
_cell.length_b   1.000
_cell.length_c   1.000
_cell.angle_alpha   90.00
_cell.angle_beta   90.00
_cell.angle_gamma   90.00
#
_symmetry.space_group_name_H-M   'P 1'
#
loop_
_entity.id
_entity.type
_entity.pdbx_description
1 polymer ?
#
loop_
_entity_poly.entity_id
_entity_poly.type
_entity_poly.pdbx_seq_one_letter_code
_entity_poly.pdbx_strand_id
1 'polypeptide(L)'
;MDDYRAGCAEIESVWAREIAGEDGPLPGSGLTALVTPQGWCGHVEPADGRWAVGVLAAAKTIVAAVAAAYDVPERAVTMRPDGERAVFVWVYSTAGGADYHRGWPHPPLDGSEYIDIQRERPGTSLLDLVQLTTRARSYQETWSALRTGRQVDMAQLVRRYHRLRAGIHDLLPRTRPDQLRDILLQVGVSREALPDDVAETIGYPAGSELTIPFPRA
;
A
#
# COMPACT_ATOMS: atom_id res chain seq x y z
N MET A 1 -5.86 -11.50 19.40
CA MET A 1 -7.07 -10.67 19.57
C MET A 1 -6.79 -9.49 20.50
N ASP A 2 -6.13 -9.71 21.65
CA ASP A 2 -5.77 -8.62 22.59
C ASP A 2 -4.79 -7.59 21.99
N ASP A 3 -3.80 -8.05 21.22
CA ASP A 3 -2.80 -7.20 20.55
C ASP A 3 -3.42 -6.27 19.48
N TYR A 4 -4.43 -6.76 18.74
CA TYR A 4 -5.16 -5.97 17.75
C TYR A 4 -5.96 -4.83 18.39
N ARG A 5 -6.70 -5.14 19.47
CA ARG A 5 -7.49 -4.14 20.21
C ARG A 5 -6.60 -3.10 20.87
N ALA A 6 -5.45 -3.52 21.40
CA ALA A 6 -4.46 -2.61 21.94
C ALA A 6 -3.92 -1.64 20.87
N GLY A 7 -3.61 -2.15 19.67
CA GLY A 7 -3.18 -1.32 18.55
C GLY A 7 -4.24 -0.33 18.06
N CYS A 8 -5.51 -0.74 17.96
CA CYS A 8 -6.60 0.20 17.65
C CYS A 8 -6.74 1.28 18.73
N ALA A 9 -6.72 0.91 20.01
CA ALA A 9 -6.83 1.86 21.12
C ALA A 9 -5.65 2.85 21.17
N GLU A 10 -4.44 2.41 20.82
CA GLU A 10 -3.27 3.29 20.70
C GLU A 10 -3.47 4.32 19.58
N ILE A 11 -3.90 3.88 18.39
CA ILE A 11 -4.19 4.77 17.26
C ILE A 11 -5.26 5.80 17.63
N GLU A 12 -6.36 5.35 18.25
CA GLU A 12 -7.46 6.21 18.69
C GLU A 12 -7.00 7.19 19.77
N SER A 13 -6.13 6.77 20.68
CA SER A 13 -5.56 7.65 21.70
C SER A 13 -4.68 8.75 21.11
N VAL A 14 -3.83 8.43 20.12
CA VAL A 14 -3.03 9.44 19.39
C VAL A 14 -3.95 10.40 18.65
N TRP A 15 -4.99 9.89 17.98
CA TRP A 15 -5.96 10.73 17.29
C TRP A 15 -6.65 11.69 18.24
N ALA A 16 -7.17 11.19 19.37
CA ALA A 16 -7.86 11.98 20.37
C ALA A 16 -7.01 13.13 20.92
N ARG A 17 -5.69 12.92 21.05
CA ARG A 17 -4.76 13.91 21.58
C ARG A 17 -4.27 14.91 20.53
N GLU A 18 -3.77 14.42 19.40
CA GLU A 18 -3.04 15.23 18.41
C GLU A 18 -3.95 15.82 17.33
N ILE A 19 -5.05 15.12 17.01
CA ILE A 19 -5.91 15.46 15.87
C ILE A 19 -7.25 16.05 16.33
N ALA A 20 -7.87 15.41 17.32
CA ALA A 20 -9.17 15.78 17.86
C ALA A 20 -9.12 16.60 19.16
N GLY A 21 -7.92 16.91 19.65
CA GLY A 21 -7.74 17.81 20.79
C GLY A 21 -8.26 19.22 20.49
N GLU A 22 -8.37 20.05 21.53
CA GLU A 22 -8.90 21.43 21.43
C GLU A 22 -8.12 22.28 20.42
N ASP A 23 -6.80 22.11 20.37
CA ASP A 23 -5.89 22.79 19.43
C ASP A 23 -5.63 21.99 18.14
N GLY A 24 -6.28 20.83 17.99
CA GLY A 24 -6.09 19.93 16.86
C GLY A 24 -6.74 20.44 15.56
N PRO A 25 -6.34 19.89 14.40
CA PRO A 25 -6.94 20.23 13.10
C PRO A 25 -8.41 19.77 12.95
N LEU A 26 -8.90 18.83 13.77
CA LEU A 26 -10.28 18.35 13.75
C LEU A 26 -10.86 18.23 15.17
N PRO A 27 -11.01 19.34 15.92
CA PRO A 27 -11.41 19.30 17.32
C PRO A 27 -12.71 18.54 17.54
N GLY A 28 -12.73 17.65 18.55
CA GLY A 28 -13.89 16.86 18.94
C GLY A 28 -14.28 15.73 17.96
N SER A 29 -13.50 15.48 16.91
CA SER A 29 -13.74 14.33 16.02
C SER A 29 -13.48 12.98 16.70
N GLY A 30 -14.31 11.99 16.41
CA GLY A 30 -14.09 10.59 16.75
C GLY A 30 -13.34 9.85 15.64
N LEU A 31 -12.57 8.84 16.02
CA LEU A 31 -11.97 7.88 15.10
C LEU A 31 -12.37 6.47 15.53
N THR A 32 -12.88 5.68 14.60
CA THR A 32 -13.00 4.23 14.74
C THR A 32 -11.89 3.59 13.92
N ALA A 33 -10.82 3.15 14.59
CA ALA A 33 -9.59 2.72 13.93
C ALA A 33 -9.57 1.20 13.65
N LEU A 34 -8.88 0.84 12.57
CA LEU A 34 -8.57 -0.52 12.17
C LEU A 34 -7.09 -0.63 11.87
N VAL A 35 -6.40 -1.52 12.58
CA VAL A 35 -5.01 -1.87 12.29
C VAL A 35 -4.97 -2.73 11.03
N THR A 36 -4.10 -2.39 10.09
CA THR A 36 -3.93 -3.14 8.85
C THR A 36 -2.48 -3.63 8.70
N PRO A 37 -2.26 -4.66 7.88
CA PRO A 37 -0.95 -5.04 7.36
C PRO A 37 -0.01 -3.92 6.89
N GLN A 38 -0.57 -2.82 6.39
CA GLN A 38 0.16 -1.78 5.67
C GLN A 38 0.15 -0.44 6.42
N GLY A 39 -0.27 -0.43 7.69
CA GLY A 39 -0.50 0.78 8.47
C GLY A 39 -1.85 0.68 9.17
N TRP A 40 -2.68 1.71 9.07
CA TRP A 40 -4.02 1.68 9.65
C TRP A 40 -5.01 2.50 8.83
N CYS A 41 -6.28 2.31 9.09
CA CYS A 41 -7.33 3.13 8.53
C CYS A 41 -8.48 3.31 9.51
N GLY A 42 -9.41 4.20 9.22
CA GLY A 42 -10.59 4.34 10.07
C GLY A 42 -11.60 5.35 9.57
N HIS A 43 -12.80 5.23 10.14
CA HIS A 43 -13.86 6.21 9.95
C HIS A 43 -13.66 7.36 10.93
N VAL A 44 -13.61 8.57 10.38
CA VAL A 44 -13.60 9.80 11.15
C VAL A 44 -15.04 10.30 11.25
N GLU A 45 -15.54 10.34 12.47
CA GLU A 45 -16.84 10.90 12.80
C GLU A 45 -16.68 12.35 13.27
N PRO A 46 -17.31 13.31 12.61
CA PRO A 46 -17.19 14.71 13.03
C PRO A 46 -18.02 15.03 14.28
N ALA A 47 -17.55 16.01 15.06
CA ALA A 47 -18.19 16.44 16.30
C ALA A 47 -19.66 16.88 16.16
N ASP A 48 -20.06 17.48 15.02
CA ASP A 48 -21.42 18.00 14.81
C ASP A 48 -22.25 17.24 13.73
N GLY A 49 -21.70 16.17 13.17
CA GLY A 49 -22.37 15.33 12.17
C GLY A 49 -22.49 15.92 10.74
N ARG A 50 -21.88 17.08 10.41
CA ARG A 50 -22.00 17.74 9.08
C ARG A 50 -20.65 18.22 8.48
N TRP A 51 -19.75 17.32 8.06
CA TRP A 51 -18.35 17.74 7.79
C TRP A 51 -17.72 17.39 6.43
N ALA A 52 -18.29 16.51 5.59
CA ALA A 52 -17.51 15.96 4.46
C ALA A 52 -16.92 17.03 3.51
N VAL A 53 -17.64 18.11 3.23
CA VAL A 53 -17.16 19.18 2.32
C VAL A 53 -16.09 20.08 2.98
N GLY A 54 -16.25 20.42 4.26
CA GLY A 54 -15.29 21.26 4.99
C GLY A 54 -13.98 20.55 5.31
N VAL A 55 -14.04 19.26 5.64
CA VAL A 55 -12.85 18.42 5.90
C VAL A 55 -12.01 18.26 4.65
N LEU A 56 -12.65 18.04 3.50
CA LEU A 56 -11.91 17.90 2.24
C LEU A 56 -11.25 19.21 1.81
N ALA A 57 -11.86 20.36 2.11
CA ALA A 57 -11.23 21.67 1.88
C ALA A 57 -9.98 21.87 2.75
N ALA A 58 -9.97 21.32 3.97
CA ALA A 58 -8.83 21.33 4.89
C ALA A 58 -7.92 20.09 4.78
N ALA A 59 -8.16 19.20 3.81
CA ALA A 59 -7.52 17.87 3.75
C ALA A 59 -6.00 17.94 3.75
N LYS A 60 -5.41 18.95 3.11
CA LYS A 60 -3.95 19.12 3.09
C LYS A 60 -3.38 19.37 4.49
N THR A 61 -4.01 20.25 5.27
CA THR A 61 -3.59 20.55 6.65
C THR A 61 -3.77 19.33 7.55
N ILE A 62 -4.89 18.62 7.40
CA ILE A 62 -5.18 17.41 8.18
C ILE A 62 -4.19 16.30 7.84
N VAL A 63 -3.91 16.08 6.56
CA VAL A 63 -2.90 15.11 6.09
C VAL A 63 -1.53 15.41 6.69
N ALA A 64 -1.10 16.68 6.71
CA ALA A 64 0.17 17.08 7.30
C ALA A 64 0.22 16.81 8.82
N ALA A 65 -0.86 17.15 9.54
CA ALA A 65 -0.95 16.90 10.97
C ALA A 65 -0.99 15.41 11.32
N VAL A 66 -1.76 14.60 10.58
CA VAL A 66 -1.80 13.13 10.73
C VAL A 66 -0.43 12.54 10.41
N ALA A 67 0.22 12.98 9.32
CA ALA A 67 1.55 12.50 8.98
C ALA A 67 2.57 12.75 10.09
N ALA A 68 2.55 13.95 10.69
CA ALA A 68 3.41 14.30 11.81
C ALA A 68 3.08 13.49 13.08
N ALA A 69 1.80 13.35 13.43
CA ALA A 69 1.36 12.65 14.65
C ALA A 69 1.73 11.15 14.65
N TYR A 70 1.77 10.53 13.47
CA TYR A 70 2.07 9.11 13.30
C TYR A 70 3.47 8.83 12.72
N ASP A 71 4.33 9.85 12.64
CA ASP A 71 5.70 9.76 12.10
C ASP A 71 5.79 9.07 10.72
N VAL A 72 4.89 9.45 9.81
CA VAL A 72 4.89 8.98 8.43
C VAL A 72 5.05 10.14 7.44
N PRO A 73 5.55 9.88 6.22
CA PRO A 73 5.54 10.92 5.17
C PRO A 73 4.11 11.36 4.83
N GLU A 74 3.87 12.64 4.53
CA GLU A 74 2.54 13.14 4.10
C GLU A 74 1.95 12.33 2.94
N ARG A 75 2.80 11.94 1.99
CA ARG A 75 2.43 11.12 0.84
C ARG A 75 1.97 9.69 1.21
N ALA A 76 2.13 9.26 2.46
CA ALA A 76 1.64 7.99 2.98
C ALA A 76 0.22 8.09 3.58
N VAL A 77 -0.34 9.29 3.68
CA VAL A 77 -1.72 9.52 4.15
C VAL A 77 -2.65 9.74 2.97
N THR A 78 -3.84 9.13 3.01
CA THR A 78 -4.92 9.40 2.07
C THR A 78 -6.23 9.56 2.80
N MET A 79 -7.03 10.56 2.42
CA MET A 79 -8.36 10.79 2.96
C MET A 79 -9.37 10.74 1.83
N ARG A 80 -10.52 10.13 2.06
CA ARG A 80 -11.63 10.08 1.10
C ARG A 80 -12.96 10.30 1.81
N PRO A 81 -13.93 10.98 1.17
CA PRO A 81 -15.28 11.04 1.70
C PRO A 81 -15.85 9.62 1.77
N ASP A 82 -16.58 9.35 2.85
CA ASP A 82 -17.36 8.13 3.04
C ASP A 82 -18.81 8.54 3.33
N GLY A 83 -19.61 8.57 2.26
CA GLY A 83 -20.92 9.20 2.28
C GLY A 83 -20.88 10.73 2.48
N GLU A 84 -21.98 11.30 2.97
CA GLU A 84 -22.13 12.75 3.13
C GLU A 84 -21.56 13.31 4.44
N ARG A 85 -21.28 12.42 5.42
CA ARG A 85 -21.04 12.83 6.80
C ARG A 85 -19.75 12.28 7.42
N ALA A 86 -19.10 11.31 6.79
CA ALA A 86 -17.86 10.74 7.29
C ALA A 86 -16.72 10.92 6.30
N VAL A 87 -15.51 10.82 6.83
CA VAL A 87 -14.29 10.74 6.03
C VAL A 87 -13.56 9.50 6.46
N PHE A 88 -13.14 8.71 5.49
CA PHE A 88 -12.30 7.56 5.72
C PHE A 88 -10.83 7.97 5.53
N VAL A 89 -10.02 7.74 6.56
CA VAL A 89 -8.58 8.00 6.52
C VAL A 89 -7.82 6.69 6.39
N TRP A 90 -6.79 6.70 5.56
CA TRP A 90 -5.78 5.66 5.51
C TRP A 90 -4.42 6.28 5.80
N VAL A 91 -3.68 5.63 6.68
CA VAL A 91 -2.31 5.99 7.02
C VAL A 91 -1.45 4.76 6.75
N TYR A 92 -0.68 4.82 5.68
CA TYR A 92 0.20 3.74 5.29
C TYR A 92 1.56 3.86 5.98
N SER A 93 2.16 2.73 6.33
CA SER A 93 3.54 2.67 6.83
C SER A 93 4.57 3.04 5.76
N THR A 94 4.19 3.02 4.48
CA THR A 94 5.01 3.45 3.36
C THR A 94 4.23 4.34 2.39
N ALA A 95 4.95 5.24 1.71
CA ALA A 95 4.38 6.06 0.65
C ALA A 95 3.85 5.24 -0.54
N GLY A 96 4.43 4.06 -0.80
CA GLY A 96 4.05 3.19 -1.92
C GLY A 96 2.65 2.60 -1.75
N GLY A 97 2.26 2.23 -0.52
CA GLY A 97 0.91 1.77 -0.21
C GLY A 97 -0.15 2.83 -0.51
N ALA A 98 0.13 4.08 -0.12
CA ALA A 98 -0.74 5.21 -0.43
C ALA A 98 -0.82 5.53 -1.92
N ASP A 99 0.30 5.47 -2.65
CA ASP A 99 0.33 5.66 -4.11
C ASP A 99 -0.54 4.62 -4.83
N TYR A 100 -0.42 3.35 -4.45
CA TYR A 100 -1.26 2.27 -4.96
C TYR A 100 -2.74 2.52 -4.66
N HIS A 101 -3.09 2.92 -3.43
CA HIS A 101 -4.48 3.21 -3.03
C HIS A 101 -5.06 4.42 -3.78
N ARG A 102 -4.26 5.41 -4.16
CA ARG A 102 -4.72 6.54 -4.99
C ARG A 102 -5.15 6.07 -6.38
N GLY A 103 -4.36 5.19 -7.01
CA GLY A 103 -4.68 4.62 -8.33
C GLY A 103 -5.77 3.53 -8.29
N TRP A 104 -5.86 2.78 -7.19
CA TRP A 104 -6.82 1.71 -6.97
C TRP A 104 -7.37 1.76 -5.54
N PRO A 105 -8.47 2.52 -5.32
CA PRO A 105 -9.05 2.70 -4.00
C PRO A 105 -9.43 1.36 -3.38
N HIS A 106 -8.97 1.09 -2.16
CA HIS A 106 -9.58 0.06 -1.33
C HIS A 106 -10.97 0.56 -0.89
N PRO A 107 -11.98 -0.32 -0.84
CA PRO A 107 -13.25 0.03 -0.22
C PRO A 107 -13.02 0.36 1.26
N PRO A 108 -13.90 1.19 1.89
CA PRO A 108 -13.94 1.32 3.33
C PRO A 108 -14.02 -0.05 3.98
N LEU A 109 -13.23 -0.26 5.03
CA LEU A 109 -13.17 -1.52 5.78
C LEU A 109 -13.99 -1.35 7.05
N ASP A 110 -14.78 -2.35 7.39
CA ASP A 110 -15.57 -2.38 8.64
C ASP A 110 -14.92 -3.26 9.72
N GLY A 111 -13.76 -3.84 9.43
CA GLY A 111 -12.96 -4.63 10.35
C GLY A 111 -13.30 -6.13 10.34
N SER A 112 -14.35 -6.54 9.61
CA SER A 112 -14.70 -7.96 9.46
C SER A 112 -13.63 -8.76 8.71
N GLU A 113 -12.76 -8.10 7.94
CA GLU A 113 -11.76 -8.73 7.10
C GLU A 113 -10.41 -9.02 7.79
N TYR A 114 -10.21 -8.55 9.04
CA TYR A 114 -8.90 -8.58 9.72
C TYR A 114 -8.86 -9.36 11.04
N ILE A 115 -9.96 -9.99 11.44
CA ILE A 115 -10.08 -10.70 12.73
C ILE A 115 -9.15 -11.93 12.82
N ASP A 116 -8.69 -12.47 11.68
CA ASP A 116 -7.98 -13.76 11.61
C ASP A 116 -6.48 -13.71 11.25
N ILE A 117 -5.87 -12.54 11.04
CA ILE A 117 -4.47 -12.47 10.55
C ILE A 117 -3.53 -11.95 11.64
N GLN A 118 -3.03 -12.84 12.50
CA GLN A 118 -1.84 -12.54 13.32
C GLN A 118 -0.60 -12.41 12.43
N ARG A 119 0.26 -11.41 12.71
CA ARG A 119 1.55 -11.24 12.02
C ARG A 119 2.69 -11.09 13.02
N GLU A 120 3.69 -11.94 12.86
CA GLU A 120 4.93 -11.93 13.64
C GLU A 120 6.05 -11.22 12.87
N ARG A 121 6.53 -10.10 13.45
CA ARG A 121 7.91 -9.52 13.34
C ARG A 121 8.36 -8.79 12.05
N PRO A 122 9.38 -7.88 12.17
CA PRO A 122 9.91 -7.09 11.06
C PRO A 122 10.89 -7.93 10.25
N GLY A 123 10.45 -8.33 9.06
CA GLY A 123 11.22 -9.05 8.08
C GLY A 123 10.33 -9.37 6.88
N THR A 124 10.94 -9.72 5.76
CA THR A 124 10.18 -10.27 4.64
C THR A 124 9.84 -11.72 4.93
N SER A 125 8.55 -12.03 5.02
CA SER A 125 8.11 -13.41 5.19
C SER A 125 8.21 -14.17 3.87
N LEU A 126 8.32 -15.49 3.95
CA LEU A 126 8.24 -16.36 2.76
C LEU A 126 6.93 -16.14 2.00
N LEU A 127 5.83 -15.89 2.72
CA LEU A 127 4.52 -15.60 2.12
C LEU A 127 4.57 -14.34 1.26
N ASP A 128 5.27 -13.29 1.70
CA ASP A 128 5.42 -12.07 0.90
C ASP A 128 6.18 -12.32 -0.40
N LEU A 129 7.25 -13.13 -0.37
CA LEU A 129 8.02 -13.51 -1.56
C LEU A 129 7.19 -14.38 -2.52
N VAL A 130 6.38 -15.30 -1.99
CA VAL A 130 5.44 -16.11 -2.78
C VAL A 130 4.38 -15.24 -3.43
N GLN A 131 3.83 -14.27 -2.71
CA GLN A 131 2.88 -13.31 -3.26
C GLN A 131 3.51 -12.44 -4.36
N LEU A 132 4.72 -11.95 -4.16
CA LEU A 132 5.46 -11.21 -5.20
C LEU A 132 5.66 -12.07 -6.44
N THR A 133 6.12 -13.32 -6.27
CA THR A 133 6.34 -14.28 -7.37
C THR A 133 5.05 -14.53 -8.14
N THR A 134 3.93 -14.67 -7.44
CA THR A 134 2.61 -14.89 -8.05
C THR A 134 2.17 -13.68 -8.87
N ARG A 135 2.31 -12.48 -8.32
CA ARG A 135 2.04 -11.21 -9.03
C ARG A 135 2.92 -11.06 -10.27
N ALA A 136 4.21 -11.38 -10.14
CA ALA A 136 5.18 -11.33 -11.24
C ALA A 136 4.80 -12.29 -12.36
N ARG A 137 4.42 -13.54 -12.04
CA ARG A 137 3.99 -14.55 -13.03
C ARG A 137 2.75 -14.08 -13.79
N SER A 138 1.71 -13.65 -13.08
CA SER A 138 0.48 -13.18 -13.71
C SER A 138 0.71 -11.96 -14.59
N TYR A 139 1.56 -11.02 -14.17
CA TYR A 139 1.95 -9.88 -15.00
C TYR A 139 2.71 -10.32 -16.25
N GLN A 140 3.76 -11.13 -16.08
CA GLN A 140 4.63 -11.59 -17.17
C GLN A 140 3.85 -12.37 -18.23
N GLU A 141 2.93 -13.24 -17.82
CA GLU A 141 2.07 -13.99 -18.74
C GLU A 141 1.24 -13.04 -19.62
N THR A 142 0.67 -12.00 -19.01
CA THR A 142 -0.18 -11.02 -19.71
C THR A 142 0.65 -10.12 -20.63
N TRP A 143 1.81 -9.69 -20.15
CA TRP A 143 2.76 -8.89 -20.91
C TRP A 143 3.29 -9.65 -22.13
N SER A 144 3.66 -10.91 -21.96
CA SER A 144 4.10 -11.78 -23.05
C SER A 144 2.99 -12.02 -24.09
N ALA A 145 1.75 -12.24 -23.63
CA ALA A 145 0.58 -12.33 -24.51
C ALA A 145 0.40 -11.05 -25.35
N LEU A 146 0.55 -9.86 -24.75
CA LEU A 146 0.50 -8.60 -25.48
C LEU A 146 1.63 -8.50 -26.51
N ARG A 147 2.88 -8.82 -26.13
CA ARG A 147 4.06 -8.74 -27.01
C ARG A 147 4.00 -9.71 -28.19
N THR A 148 3.31 -10.83 -28.02
CA THR A 148 3.08 -11.82 -29.09
C THR A 148 1.85 -11.51 -29.94
N GLY A 149 1.21 -10.36 -29.75
CA GLY A 149 0.09 -9.89 -30.56
C GLY A 149 -1.26 -10.52 -30.19
N ARG A 150 -1.36 -11.21 -29.04
CA ARG A 150 -2.64 -11.72 -28.55
C ARG A 150 -3.48 -10.56 -28.00
N GLN A 151 -4.80 -10.68 -28.12
CA GLN A 151 -5.71 -9.76 -27.44
C GLN A 151 -5.59 -9.92 -25.92
N VAL A 152 -5.46 -8.79 -25.25
CA VAL A 152 -5.29 -8.68 -23.80
C VAL A 152 -6.24 -7.61 -23.28
N ASP A 153 -6.85 -7.87 -22.13
CA ASP A 153 -7.54 -6.84 -21.35
C ASP A 153 -6.51 -5.85 -20.78
N MET A 154 -6.49 -4.65 -21.37
CA MET A 154 -5.55 -3.60 -20.98
C MET A 154 -5.77 -3.12 -19.55
N ALA A 155 -7.01 -3.09 -19.05
CA ALA A 155 -7.29 -2.71 -17.67
C ALA A 155 -6.73 -3.75 -16.69
N GLN A 156 -6.86 -5.04 -17.04
CA GLN A 156 -6.27 -6.11 -16.26
C GLN A 156 -4.73 -6.07 -16.29
N LEU A 157 -4.12 -5.82 -17.44
CA LEU A 157 -2.66 -5.68 -17.56
C LEU A 157 -2.15 -4.53 -16.68
N VAL A 158 -2.75 -3.34 -16.77
CA VAL A 158 -2.41 -2.17 -15.95
C VAL A 158 -2.56 -2.47 -14.46
N ARG A 159 -3.64 -3.14 -14.05
CA ARG A 159 -3.83 -3.56 -12.65
C ARG A 159 -2.75 -4.54 -12.18
N ARG A 160 -2.37 -5.52 -13.01
CA ARG A 160 -1.29 -6.49 -12.69
C ARG A 160 0.06 -5.78 -12.57
N TYR A 161 0.35 -4.84 -13.47
CA TYR A 161 1.55 -3.99 -13.42
C TYR A 161 1.63 -3.20 -12.11
N HIS A 162 0.57 -2.48 -11.72
CA HIS A 162 0.58 -1.69 -10.47
C HIS A 162 0.70 -2.58 -9.22
N ARG A 163 0.09 -3.76 -9.21
CA ARG A 163 0.22 -4.72 -8.11
C ARG A 163 1.64 -5.28 -7.96
N LEU A 164 2.31 -5.52 -9.09
CA LEU A 164 3.70 -5.96 -9.10
C LEU A 164 4.60 -4.84 -8.57
N ARG A 165 4.48 -3.62 -9.11
CA ARG A 165 5.23 -2.44 -8.65
C ARG A 165 5.05 -2.19 -7.16
N ALA A 166 3.81 -2.16 -6.67
CA ALA A 166 3.52 -1.99 -5.25
C ALA A 166 4.15 -3.10 -4.39
N GLY A 167 4.05 -4.37 -4.82
CA GLY A 167 4.68 -5.49 -4.13
C GLY A 167 6.21 -5.37 -4.03
N ILE A 168 6.88 -4.83 -5.05
CA ILE A 168 8.32 -4.59 -5.02
C ILE A 168 8.65 -3.48 -4.01
N HIS A 169 7.95 -2.35 -4.07
CA HIS A 169 8.16 -1.24 -3.14
C HIS A 169 7.85 -1.59 -1.68
N ASP A 170 6.84 -2.42 -1.41
CA ASP A 170 6.50 -2.89 -0.07
C ASP A 170 7.58 -3.82 0.53
N LEU A 171 8.37 -4.47 -0.33
CA LEU A 171 9.41 -5.41 0.08
C LEU A 171 10.79 -4.77 0.17
N LEU A 172 11.07 -3.71 -0.60
CA LEU A 172 12.36 -3.05 -0.60
C LEU A 172 12.88 -2.60 0.77
N PRO A 173 12.06 -2.10 1.72
CA PRO A 173 12.53 -1.74 3.06
C PRO A 173 12.96 -2.94 3.93
N ARG A 174 12.60 -4.16 3.54
CA ARG A 174 12.73 -5.38 4.37
C ARG A 174 13.32 -6.59 3.64
N THR A 175 13.67 -6.43 2.36
CA THR A 175 14.33 -7.42 1.50
C THR A 175 15.51 -6.77 0.80
N ARG A 176 16.58 -7.55 0.59
CA ARG A 176 17.69 -7.09 -0.23
C ARG A 176 17.25 -6.91 -1.70
N PRO A 177 17.61 -5.82 -2.39
CA PRO A 177 17.16 -5.57 -3.76
C PRO A 177 17.59 -6.66 -4.77
N ASP A 178 18.76 -7.28 -4.57
CA ASP A 178 19.26 -8.42 -5.37
C ASP A 178 18.29 -9.62 -5.33
N GLN A 179 17.72 -9.92 -4.18
CA GLN A 179 16.76 -11.02 -4.04
C GLN A 179 15.44 -10.75 -4.78
N LEU A 180 14.97 -9.49 -4.80
CA LEU A 180 13.77 -9.12 -5.57
C LEU A 180 14.06 -9.21 -7.07
N ARG A 181 15.24 -8.75 -7.51
CA ARG A 181 15.71 -8.92 -8.88
C ARG A 181 15.75 -10.39 -9.29
N ASP A 182 16.34 -11.25 -8.46
CA ASP A 182 16.50 -12.68 -8.78
C ASP A 182 15.14 -13.38 -8.96
N ILE A 183 14.14 -13.03 -8.13
CA ILE A 183 12.75 -13.53 -8.29
C ILE A 183 12.18 -13.11 -9.65
N LEU A 184 12.31 -11.84 -10.02
CA LEU A 184 11.76 -11.30 -11.26
C LEU A 184 12.47 -11.91 -12.49
N LEU A 185 13.80 -12.09 -12.42
CA LEU A 185 14.58 -12.77 -13.44
C LEU A 185 14.16 -14.24 -13.58
N GLN A 186 13.96 -14.95 -12.45
CA GLN A 186 13.50 -16.34 -12.45
C GLN A 186 12.10 -16.49 -13.05
N VAL A 187 11.22 -15.50 -12.86
CA VAL A 187 9.89 -15.46 -13.49
C VAL A 187 9.98 -15.09 -14.98
N GLY A 188 11.09 -14.51 -15.43
CA GLY A 188 11.31 -14.09 -16.81
C GLY A 188 10.76 -12.70 -17.12
N VAL A 189 10.55 -11.86 -16.10
CA VAL A 189 10.16 -10.45 -16.31
C VAL A 189 11.30 -9.74 -17.02
N SER A 190 11.06 -9.20 -18.22
CA SER A 190 12.11 -8.47 -18.94
C SER A 190 12.31 -7.06 -18.37
N ARG A 191 13.48 -6.47 -18.60
CA ARG A 191 13.76 -5.08 -18.21
C ARG A 191 12.75 -4.09 -18.81
N GLU A 192 12.33 -4.33 -20.04
CA GLU A 192 11.31 -3.56 -20.77
C GLU A 192 9.93 -3.63 -20.11
N ALA A 193 9.65 -4.70 -19.37
CA ALA A 193 8.40 -4.90 -18.64
C ALA A 193 8.41 -4.23 -17.27
N LEU A 194 9.51 -3.59 -16.88
CA LEU A 194 9.64 -2.93 -15.58
C LEU A 194 9.68 -1.40 -15.73
N PRO A 195 9.07 -0.67 -14.78
CA PRO A 195 9.32 0.75 -14.62
C PRO A 195 10.81 1.03 -14.43
N ASP A 196 11.31 2.16 -14.96
CA ASP A 196 12.73 2.53 -14.82
C ASP A 196 13.13 2.76 -13.36
N ASP A 197 12.27 3.43 -12.57
CA ASP A 197 12.49 3.64 -11.14
C ASP A 197 12.66 2.32 -10.39
N VAL A 198 11.80 1.34 -10.68
CA VAL A 198 11.86 0.02 -10.06
C VAL A 198 13.12 -0.72 -10.47
N ALA A 199 13.41 -0.76 -11.78
CA ALA A 199 14.52 -1.51 -12.31
C ALA A 199 15.88 -0.97 -11.83
N GLU A 200 16.04 0.34 -11.77
CA GLU A 200 17.22 0.98 -11.17
C GLU A 200 17.34 0.65 -9.69
N THR A 201 16.24 0.77 -8.94
CA THR A 201 16.23 0.52 -7.49
C THR A 201 16.63 -0.91 -7.13
N ILE A 202 16.28 -1.89 -7.96
CA ILE A 202 16.63 -3.30 -7.74
C ILE A 202 17.91 -3.75 -8.46
N GLY A 203 18.60 -2.83 -9.16
CA GLY A 203 19.79 -3.15 -9.95
C GLY A 203 19.51 -4.18 -11.04
N TYR A 204 18.37 -4.04 -11.73
CA TYR A 204 17.97 -4.91 -12.83
C TYR A 204 18.90 -4.71 -14.03
N PRO A 205 19.37 -5.79 -14.69
CA PRO A 205 20.31 -5.66 -15.79
C PRO A 205 19.71 -4.86 -16.95
N ALA A 206 20.48 -3.90 -17.46
CA ALA A 206 20.22 -3.29 -18.76
C ALA A 206 20.42 -4.36 -19.85
N GLY A 207 19.57 -4.36 -20.88
CA GLY A 207 19.41 -5.50 -21.80
C GLY A 207 20.71 -6.11 -22.38
N SER A 208 20.69 -7.44 -22.48
CA SER A 208 21.66 -8.42 -23.04
C SER A 208 22.53 -9.23 -22.07
N GLU A 209 22.51 -8.98 -20.76
CA GLU A 209 23.21 -9.82 -19.76
C GLU A 209 22.36 -10.94 -19.13
N LEU A 210 21.36 -11.48 -19.86
CA LEU A 210 20.69 -12.72 -19.45
C LEU A 210 21.55 -13.93 -19.86
N THR A 211 22.73 -14.08 -19.24
CA THR A 211 23.44 -15.37 -19.20
C THR A 211 22.72 -16.28 -18.22
N ILE A 212 21.62 -16.89 -18.66
CA ILE A 212 21.01 -18.02 -17.96
C ILE A 212 21.84 -19.25 -18.32
N PRO A 213 22.57 -19.89 -17.38
CA PRO A 213 23.12 -21.21 -17.62
C PRO A 213 21.96 -22.20 -17.59
N PHE A 214 21.60 -22.75 -18.75
CA PHE A 214 20.72 -23.91 -18.80
C PHE A 214 21.44 -25.10 -18.14
N PRO A 215 20.83 -25.79 -17.16
CA PRO A 215 21.30 -27.10 -16.76
C PRO A 215 21.10 -28.04 -17.96
N ARG A 216 22.19 -28.67 -18.43
CA ARG A 216 22.08 -29.78 -19.37
C ARG A 216 21.43 -30.96 -18.64
N ALA A 217 20.27 -31.38 -19.10
CA ALA A 217 19.71 -32.70 -18.88
C ALA A 217 19.65 -33.41 -20.23
#